data_AF-A0A915A2W9-F1
#
_entry.id   AF-A0A915A2W9-F1
#
_cell.length_a   1.000
_cell.length_b   1.000
_cell.length_c   1.000
_cell.angle_alpha   90.00
_cell.angle_beta   90.00
_cell.angle_gamma   90.00
#
_symmetry.space_group_name_H-M   'P 1'
#
loop_
_entity.id
_entity.type
_entity.pdbx_description
1 polymer ?
#
loop_
_entity_poly.entity_id
_entity_poly.type
_entity_poly.pdbx_seq_one_letter_code
_entity_poly.pdbx_strand_id
1 'polypeptide(L)'
;MLTDDRAEWRQSAAECVSGWLAWNKPKSVRISWTPPKKIEETRNRHACGLRMDNLCIVYDEKDLPKDDSSWNRTVFVSKPHWGAYQWPRKLLITAPFSKQNELKRPFDELTTIEKVVVETLLDAGIFKQWHSILLKEKEDNDEFSNDEFLLIKYLFRNYNTIMLPLLRSLLEDIMKKVEKNGEGFFSTRAKKRLAAVYCAGLIRGSRNWSYSELSKMWAWLKPLMIAQIEGLTSETMDHWEAALKLCFDCTDPRRLHWLVEGIFEVASKPSPTAWHTCLRLNFIRYVSTCASWRTTLLLRKALKIASSLAHTASLETERTEIARILSFPAVFAFAAGNQNNIPRRFAIPGLDEMLRLFKEETKVLTEDALASATTVKDHPDKGHPVSRSTNVAIRIKSGALKDPKRLLGMKTLLEFLNTYYSTAFVGMSTSVIAVFPLVTHLANEETAE
;
A
#
# COMPACT_ATOMS: atom_id res chain seq x y z
N MET A 1 25.32 -12.33 24.56
CA MET A 1 24.39 -11.22 24.86
C MET A 1 23.10 -11.27 24.05
N LEU A 2 23.11 -11.57 22.74
CA LEU A 2 21.86 -11.74 21.97
C LEU A 2 20.91 -12.81 22.54
N THR A 3 21.47 -13.82 23.23
CA THR A 3 20.74 -14.90 23.88
C THR A 3 20.79 -14.84 25.41
N ASP A 4 21.16 -13.68 25.98
CA ASP A 4 21.15 -13.45 27.44
C ASP A 4 19.72 -13.56 27.98
N ASP A 5 19.54 -13.93 29.24
CA ASP A 5 18.21 -14.08 29.86
C ASP A 5 17.51 -12.73 30.09
N ARG A 6 18.25 -11.63 30.16
CA ARG A 6 17.71 -10.28 30.38
C ARG A 6 17.38 -9.59 29.05
N ALA A 7 16.13 -9.13 28.90
CA ALA A 7 15.65 -8.46 27.70
C ALA A 7 16.47 -7.22 27.33
N GLU A 8 16.83 -6.39 28.31
CA GLU A 8 17.63 -5.17 28.13
C GLU A 8 18.99 -5.45 27.47
N TRP A 9 19.63 -6.56 27.85
CA TRP A 9 20.94 -6.98 27.32
C TRP A 9 20.81 -7.52 25.90
N ARG A 10 19.71 -8.21 25.60
CA ARG A 10 19.40 -8.68 24.25
C ARG A 10 19.11 -7.50 23.31
N GLN A 11 18.30 -6.55 23.75
CA GLN A 11 17.98 -5.35 22.97
C GLN A 11 19.26 -4.54 22.69
N SER A 12 20.05 -4.25 23.73
CA SER A 12 21.33 -3.56 23.58
C SER A 12 22.28 -4.29 22.63
N ALA A 13 22.30 -5.62 22.66
CA ALA A 13 23.11 -6.41 21.74
C ALA A 13 22.59 -6.33 20.29
N ALA A 14 21.28 -6.41 20.07
CA ALA A 14 20.67 -6.29 18.74
C ALA A 14 20.91 -4.89 18.15
N GLU A 15 20.76 -3.84 18.95
CA GLU A 15 21.07 -2.46 18.58
C GLU A 15 22.57 -2.29 18.25
N CYS A 16 23.47 -2.77 19.11
CA CYS A 16 24.92 -2.69 18.86
C CYS A 16 25.33 -3.41 17.57
N VAL A 17 24.86 -4.65 17.38
CA VAL A 17 25.22 -5.47 16.20
C VAL A 17 24.61 -4.85 14.94
N SER A 18 23.34 -4.46 14.96
CA SER A 18 22.69 -3.83 13.81
C SER A 18 23.32 -2.47 13.48
N GLY A 19 23.69 -1.66 14.47
CA GLY A 19 24.44 -0.41 14.31
C GLY A 19 25.82 -0.63 13.69
N TRP A 20 26.56 -1.62 14.18
CA TRP A 20 27.86 -1.98 13.61
C TRP A 20 27.71 -2.45 12.15
N LEU A 21 26.72 -3.29 11.84
CA LEU A 21 26.43 -3.72 10.47
C LEU A 21 26.01 -2.52 9.59
N ALA A 22 25.27 -1.57 10.14
CA ALA A 22 24.87 -0.33 9.46
C ALA A 22 26.09 0.50 9.04
N TRP A 23 27.04 0.70 9.96
CA TRP A 23 28.29 1.42 9.71
C TRP A 23 29.23 0.69 8.76
N ASN A 24 29.34 -0.64 8.88
CA ASN A 24 30.19 -1.48 8.05
C ASN A 24 29.46 -2.01 6.80
N LYS A 25 28.56 -1.20 6.25
CA LYS A 25 27.83 -1.55 5.02
C LYS A 25 28.82 -1.69 3.84
N PRO A 26 28.75 -2.77 3.05
CA PRO A 26 29.52 -2.87 1.81
C PRO A 26 29.22 -1.71 0.85
N LYS A 27 30.25 -1.09 0.29
CA LYS A 27 30.12 0.07 -0.58
C LYS A 27 29.33 -0.32 -1.84
N SER A 28 28.19 0.34 -2.05
CA SER A 28 27.37 0.11 -3.24
C SER A 28 27.83 1.02 -4.38
N VAL A 29 28.15 0.44 -5.53
CA VAL A 29 28.50 1.20 -6.74
C VAL A 29 27.27 1.94 -7.24
N ARG A 30 27.44 3.22 -7.57
CA ARG A 30 26.41 4.09 -8.15
C ARG A 30 26.83 4.47 -9.56
N ILE A 31 25.86 4.64 -10.45
CA ILE A 31 26.08 5.14 -11.81
C ILE A 31 25.22 6.37 -12.07
N SER A 32 25.72 7.26 -12.92
CA SER A 32 24.94 8.39 -13.41
C SER A 32 24.03 7.91 -14.53
N TRP A 33 22.73 8.16 -14.39
CA TRP A 33 21.72 7.95 -15.40
C TRP A 33 21.19 9.30 -15.88
N THR A 34 21.03 9.44 -17.19
CA THR A 34 20.46 10.63 -17.81
C THR A 34 18.99 10.36 -18.10
N PRO A 35 18.06 11.01 -17.40
CA PRO A 35 16.64 10.81 -17.66
C PRO A 35 16.25 11.31 -19.07
N PRO A 36 15.13 10.80 -19.62
CA PRO A 36 14.57 11.32 -20.86
C PRO A 36 14.27 12.83 -20.77
N LYS A 37 14.25 13.50 -21.92
CA LYS A 37 13.82 14.91 -21.98
C LYS A 37 12.36 14.99 -21.54
N LYS A 38 12.07 15.85 -20.57
CA LYS A 38 10.69 16.09 -20.10
C LYS A 38 9.83 16.51 -21.27
N ILE A 39 8.66 15.88 -21.39
CA ILE A 39 7.61 16.34 -22.29
C ILE A 39 6.77 17.36 -21.52
N GLU A 40 6.76 18.59 -22.00
CA GLU A 40 5.98 19.67 -21.38
C GLU A 40 4.50 19.52 -21.71
N GLU A 41 3.65 19.78 -20.71
CA GLU A 41 2.21 19.86 -20.90
C GLU A 41 1.86 21.33 -21.16
N THR A 42 1.24 21.60 -22.31
CA THR A 42 1.03 22.97 -22.81
C THR A 42 -0.12 23.71 -22.12
N ARG A 43 -1.09 23.00 -21.54
CA ARG A 43 -2.30 23.58 -20.92
C ARG A 43 -2.11 23.87 -19.43
N ASN A 44 -1.28 23.11 -18.75
CA ASN A 44 -0.96 23.16 -17.34
C ASN A 44 0.54 22.90 -17.14
N ARG A 45 1.32 23.98 -17.19
CA ARG A 45 2.77 23.96 -16.96
C ARG A 45 3.19 23.41 -15.59
N HIS A 46 2.27 23.36 -14.63
CA HIS A 46 2.50 22.87 -13.27
C HIS A 46 2.06 21.42 -13.07
N ALA A 47 1.52 20.76 -14.11
CA ALA A 47 1.12 19.37 -14.04
C ALA A 47 2.30 18.47 -13.62
N CYS A 48 2.02 17.54 -12.72
CA CYS A 48 3.01 16.64 -12.14
C CYS A 48 2.49 15.20 -12.09
N GLY A 49 3.39 14.24 -11.90
CA GLY A 49 3.06 12.82 -11.93
C GLY A 49 3.39 12.17 -13.26
N LEU A 50 2.49 11.33 -13.75
CA LEU A 50 2.73 10.48 -14.92
C LEU A 50 2.74 11.29 -16.21
N ARG A 51 3.74 11.04 -17.07
CA ARG A 51 3.91 11.66 -18.39
C ARG A 51 4.54 10.67 -19.35
N MET A 52 4.47 10.97 -20.64
CA MET A 52 5.07 10.12 -21.67
C MET A 52 6.57 9.89 -21.49
N ASP A 53 7.33 10.90 -21.03
CA ASP A 53 8.78 10.80 -20.84
C ASP A 53 9.17 9.88 -19.67
N ASN A 54 8.29 9.70 -18.68
CA ASN A 54 8.62 8.99 -17.44
C ASN A 54 7.98 7.60 -17.33
N LEU A 55 7.31 7.13 -18.40
CA LEU A 55 6.78 5.77 -18.51
C LEU A 55 7.84 4.69 -18.35
N CYS A 56 9.10 4.96 -18.66
CA CYS A 56 10.19 3.98 -18.53
C CYS A 56 10.49 3.55 -17.08
N ILE A 57 9.95 4.26 -16.07
CA ILE A 57 10.13 3.91 -14.66
C ILE A 57 8.83 3.67 -13.90
N VAL A 58 7.68 3.58 -14.59
CA VAL A 58 6.42 3.18 -13.96
C VAL A 58 6.26 1.68 -13.91
N TYR A 59 5.42 1.21 -13.01
CA TYR A 59 5.05 -0.19 -12.93
C TYR A 59 4.16 -0.57 -14.12
N ASP A 60 4.67 -1.44 -15.00
CA ASP A 60 3.92 -2.09 -16.06
C ASP A 60 4.13 -3.60 -15.97
N GLU A 61 3.07 -4.35 -15.72
CA GLU A 61 3.10 -5.82 -15.62
C GLU A 61 3.65 -6.48 -16.90
N LYS A 62 3.55 -5.80 -18.04
CA LYS A 62 4.04 -6.28 -19.34
C LYS A 62 5.55 -6.13 -19.52
N ASP A 63 6.18 -5.21 -18.79
CA ASP A 63 7.60 -4.84 -18.92
C ASP A 63 8.40 -5.13 -17.63
N LEU A 64 7.89 -6.01 -16.78
CA LEU A 64 8.64 -6.46 -15.61
C LEU A 64 9.84 -7.31 -16.04
N PRO A 65 11.02 -7.15 -15.41
CA PRO A 65 12.19 -7.97 -15.68
C PRO A 65 11.93 -9.43 -15.29
N LYS A 66 12.40 -10.37 -16.12
CA LYS A 66 12.13 -11.83 -15.99
C LYS A 66 13.40 -12.68 -15.92
N ASP A 67 14.56 -12.04 -16.04
CA ASP A 67 15.87 -12.68 -16.03
C ASP A 67 16.94 -11.68 -15.58
N ASP A 68 18.17 -12.15 -15.33
CA ASP A 68 19.29 -11.29 -14.93
C ASP A 68 19.64 -10.24 -16.00
N SER A 69 19.40 -10.53 -17.27
CA SER A 69 19.75 -9.65 -18.39
C SER A 69 18.85 -8.40 -18.40
N SER A 70 17.54 -8.61 -18.36
CA SER A 70 16.51 -7.57 -18.22
C SER A 70 16.64 -6.84 -16.89
N TRP A 71 16.81 -7.56 -15.77
CA TRP A 71 16.99 -6.94 -14.45
C TRP A 71 18.18 -5.98 -14.39
N ASN A 72 19.32 -6.36 -14.97
CA ASN A 72 20.51 -5.51 -15.01
C ASN A 72 20.40 -4.34 -15.98
N ARG A 73 19.52 -4.40 -17.00
CA ARG A 73 19.21 -3.26 -17.87
C ARG A 73 18.18 -2.31 -17.27
N THR A 74 17.29 -2.81 -16.41
CA THR A 74 16.21 -2.01 -15.82
C THR A 74 16.77 -0.92 -14.90
N VAL A 75 16.37 0.32 -15.19
CA VAL A 75 16.70 1.48 -14.34
C VAL A 75 15.72 1.53 -13.18
N PHE A 76 16.18 1.13 -12.00
CA PHE A 76 15.37 1.21 -10.78
C PHE A 76 15.60 2.53 -10.04
N VAL A 77 14.53 3.27 -9.81
CA VAL A 77 14.56 4.55 -9.09
C VAL A 77 13.84 4.39 -7.78
N SER A 78 14.52 4.66 -6.67
CA SER A 78 14.00 4.25 -5.36
C SER A 78 13.11 5.30 -4.71
N LYS A 79 13.49 6.58 -4.78
CA LYS A 79 12.68 7.67 -4.23
C LYS A 79 11.57 8.05 -5.21
N PRO A 80 10.30 8.15 -4.77
CA PRO A 80 9.16 8.35 -5.68
C PRO A 80 9.07 9.76 -6.30
N HIS A 81 9.73 10.77 -5.73
CA HIS A 81 9.66 12.15 -6.23
C HIS A 81 10.43 12.39 -7.54
N TRP A 82 11.39 11.53 -7.88
CA TRP A 82 12.23 11.72 -9.07
C TRP A 82 11.41 11.60 -10.35
N GLY A 83 11.34 12.66 -11.15
CA GLY A 83 10.54 12.66 -12.37
C GLY A 83 9.06 12.92 -12.13
N ALA A 84 8.60 13.15 -10.89
CA ALA A 84 7.22 13.54 -10.61
C ALA A 84 6.91 14.91 -11.21
N TYR A 85 7.67 15.95 -10.85
CA TYR A 85 7.51 17.29 -11.42
C TYR A 85 8.52 17.57 -12.55
N GLN A 86 9.79 17.26 -12.31
CA GLN A 86 10.90 17.55 -13.22
C GLN A 86 11.98 16.47 -13.08
N TRP A 87 12.71 16.21 -14.16
CA TRP A 87 13.93 15.41 -14.11
C TRP A 87 15.14 16.26 -13.70
N PRO A 88 16.03 15.76 -12.84
CA PRO A 88 17.35 16.35 -12.70
C PRO A 88 18.15 16.13 -14.00
N ARG A 89 19.16 16.96 -14.25
CA ARG A 89 20.04 16.80 -15.42
C ARG A 89 20.71 15.41 -15.46
N LYS A 90 21.09 14.91 -14.28
CA LYS A 90 21.65 13.58 -14.06
C LYS A 90 21.13 13.04 -12.74
N LEU A 91 20.84 11.75 -12.68
CA LEU A 91 20.39 11.05 -11.47
C LEU A 91 21.38 9.95 -11.10
N LEU A 92 21.83 9.92 -9.85
CA LEU A 92 22.64 8.82 -9.34
C LEU A 92 21.74 7.65 -8.94
N ILE A 93 21.87 6.53 -9.64
CA ILE A 93 21.15 5.29 -9.37
C ILE A 93 22.12 4.21 -8.91
N THR A 94 21.61 3.16 -8.27
CA THR A 94 22.42 1.99 -7.93
C THR A 94 22.83 1.26 -9.21
N ALA A 95 24.11 0.93 -9.34
CA ALA A 95 24.60 0.18 -10.49
C ALA A 95 23.99 -1.24 -10.53
N PRO A 96 23.88 -1.86 -11.71
CA PRO A 96 23.44 -3.25 -11.85
C PRO A 96 24.24 -4.21 -10.96
N PHE A 97 23.65 -5.33 -10.58
CA PHE A 97 24.29 -6.29 -9.68
C PHE A 97 25.61 -6.80 -10.25
N SER A 98 25.73 -6.91 -11.58
CA SER A 98 26.97 -7.28 -12.26
C SER A 98 28.16 -6.40 -11.86
N LYS A 99 27.95 -5.13 -11.48
CA LYS A 99 28.99 -4.17 -11.07
C LYS A 99 29.18 -4.06 -9.55
N GLN A 100 28.42 -4.79 -8.74
CA GLN A 100 28.46 -4.70 -7.27
C GLN A 100 29.45 -5.71 -6.66
N ASN A 101 30.75 -5.53 -6.87
CA ASN A 101 31.76 -6.50 -6.41
C ASN A 101 31.77 -6.68 -4.88
N GLU A 102 31.68 -5.58 -4.13
CA GLU A 102 31.65 -5.60 -2.66
C GLU A 102 30.45 -6.38 -2.06
N LEU A 103 29.34 -6.48 -2.79
CA LEU A 103 28.15 -7.25 -2.38
C LEU A 103 28.27 -8.75 -2.69
N LYS A 104 29.28 -9.13 -3.47
CA LYS A 104 29.52 -10.52 -3.91
C LYS A 104 30.67 -11.19 -3.17
N ARG A 105 31.31 -10.49 -2.22
CA ARG A 105 32.46 -11.01 -1.49
C ARG A 105 32.12 -12.38 -0.89
N PRO A 106 32.89 -13.44 -1.22
CA PRO A 106 32.75 -14.72 -0.55
C PRO A 106 33.17 -14.59 0.91
N PHE A 107 32.82 -15.59 1.73
CA PHE A 107 33.17 -15.63 3.15
C PHE A 107 34.67 -15.42 3.41
N ASP A 108 35.54 -15.98 2.56
CA ASP A 108 36.98 -15.90 2.71
C ASP A 108 37.54 -14.47 2.59
N GLU A 109 36.86 -13.61 1.82
CA GLU A 109 37.21 -12.20 1.62
C GLU A 109 36.62 -11.25 2.68
N LEU A 110 35.87 -11.79 3.65
CA LEU A 110 35.36 -11.02 4.78
C LEU A 110 36.50 -10.67 5.76
N THR A 111 36.38 -9.52 6.41
CA THR A 111 37.28 -9.12 7.51
C THR A 111 37.15 -10.06 8.70
N THR A 112 38.14 -10.09 9.59
CA THR A 112 38.12 -10.92 10.81
C THR A 112 36.86 -10.68 11.65
N ILE A 113 36.40 -9.43 11.78
CA ILE A 113 35.19 -9.11 12.55
C ILE A 113 33.94 -9.58 11.79
N GLU A 114 33.85 -9.37 10.48
CA GLU A 114 32.74 -9.88 9.67
C GLU A 114 32.64 -11.41 9.74
N LYS A 115 33.78 -12.12 9.71
CA LYS A 115 33.83 -13.59 9.86
C LYS A 115 33.28 -14.01 11.23
N VAL A 116 33.72 -13.39 12.32
CA VAL A 116 33.20 -13.66 13.67
C VAL A 116 31.69 -13.43 13.72
N VAL A 117 31.19 -12.33 13.15
CA VAL A 117 29.75 -12.04 13.12
C VAL A 117 28.98 -13.12 12.35
N VAL A 118 29.46 -13.48 11.16
CA VAL A 118 28.82 -14.48 10.31
C VAL A 118 28.88 -15.87 10.97
N GLU A 119 30.01 -16.29 11.50
CA GLU A 119 30.17 -17.57 12.21
C GLU A 119 29.27 -17.64 13.45
N THR A 120 29.25 -16.59 14.26
CA THR A 120 28.41 -16.53 15.48
C THR A 120 26.92 -16.59 15.16
N LEU A 121 26.49 -15.94 14.07
CA LEU A 121 25.07 -15.92 13.69
C LEU A 121 24.67 -17.13 12.85
N LEU A 122 25.60 -17.73 12.11
CA LEU A 122 25.40 -19.01 11.43
C LEU A 122 25.44 -20.20 12.39
N ASP A 123 26.00 -20.02 13.60
CA ASP A 123 25.86 -21.01 14.66
C ASP A 123 24.36 -21.26 14.90
N ALA A 124 23.93 -22.43 14.45
CA ALA A 124 22.54 -22.80 14.48
C ALA A 124 22.02 -22.87 15.93
N GLY A 125 22.88 -23.07 16.93
CA GLY A 125 22.50 -23.05 18.33
C GLY A 125 22.11 -21.64 18.78
N ILE A 126 22.99 -20.66 18.59
CA ILE A 126 22.78 -19.27 19.00
C ILE A 126 21.57 -18.68 18.28
N PHE A 127 21.50 -18.82 16.95
CA PHE A 127 20.41 -18.21 16.18
C PHE A 127 19.05 -18.84 16.48
N LYS A 128 18.99 -20.17 16.67
CA LYS A 128 17.76 -20.85 17.10
C LYS A 128 17.36 -20.44 18.51
N GLN A 129 18.31 -20.32 19.43
CA GLN A 129 18.02 -19.85 20.79
C GLN A 129 17.47 -18.41 20.75
N TRP A 130 18.09 -17.52 19.98
CA TRP A 130 17.59 -16.15 19.79
C TRP A 130 16.18 -16.15 19.21
N HIS A 131 15.94 -16.95 18.15
CA HIS A 131 14.61 -17.14 17.57
C HIS A 131 13.57 -17.62 18.60
N SER A 132 13.90 -18.61 19.44
CA SER A 132 13.01 -19.10 20.49
C SER A 132 12.71 -18.05 21.56
N ILE A 133 13.69 -17.20 21.90
CA ILE A 133 13.48 -16.08 22.82
C ILE A 133 12.54 -15.05 22.20
N LEU A 134 12.77 -14.64 20.94
CA LEU A 134 11.89 -13.70 20.24
C LEU A 134 10.46 -14.22 20.13
N LEU A 135 10.26 -15.53 19.92
CA LEU A 135 8.92 -16.10 19.91
C LEU A 135 8.20 -15.89 21.24
N LYS A 136 8.87 -16.13 22.38
CA LYS A 136 8.29 -15.89 23.71
C LYS A 136 8.01 -14.41 23.92
N GLU A 137 8.96 -13.53 23.58
CA GLU A 137 8.76 -12.08 23.70
C GLU A 137 7.56 -11.59 22.88
N LYS A 138 7.30 -12.18 21.70
CA LYS A 138 6.15 -11.81 20.85
C LYS A 138 4.81 -12.36 21.33
N GLU A 139 4.81 -13.28 22.31
CA GLU A 139 3.61 -13.68 23.04
C GLU A 139 3.22 -12.58 24.05
N ASP A 140 4.21 -12.04 24.75
CA ASP A 140 4.04 -11.03 25.81
C ASP A 140 3.94 -9.59 25.29
N ASN A 141 4.62 -9.29 24.17
CA ASN A 141 4.70 -7.96 23.57
C ASN A 141 4.19 -7.97 22.11
N ASP A 142 3.24 -7.08 21.81
CA ASP A 142 2.65 -6.89 20.49
C ASP A 142 3.21 -5.69 19.72
N GLU A 143 4.35 -5.14 20.14
CA GLU A 143 5.05 -4.12 19.38
C GLU A 143 5.94 -4.71 18.28
N PHE A 144 5.90 -4.07 17.11
CA PHE A 144 6.83 -4.37 16.03
C PHE A 144 8.23 -3.84 16.37
N SER A 145 9.16 -4.74 16.64
CA SER A 145 10.55 -4.39 16.97
C SER A 145 11.33 -3.94 15.73
N ASN A 146 11.73 -2.68 15.73
CA ASN A 146 12.56 -2.12 14.66
C ASN A 146 13.99 -2.69 14.69
N ASP A 147 14.54 -3.01 15.86
CA ASP A 147 15.93 -3.49 15.98
C ASP A 147 16.08 -4.92 15.48
N GLU A 148 15.12 -5.79 15.77
CA GLU A 148 15.04 -7.13 15.19
C GLU A 148 14.97 -7.06 13.66
N PHE A 149 14.10 -6.19 13.13
CA PHE A 149 14.00 -5.93 11.70
C PHE A 149 15.33 -5.44 11.10
N LEU A 150 15.99 -4.45 11.74
CA LEU A 150 17.23 -3.87 11.28
C LEU A 150 18.37 -4.89 11.29
N LEU A 151 18.47 -5.72 12.31
CA LEU A 151 19.44 -6.81 12.38
C LEU A 151 19.28 -7.75 11.19
N ILE A 152 18.08 -8.31 10.97
CA ILE A 152 17.83 -9.20 9.83
C ILE A 152 18.11 -8.48 8.50
N LYS A 153 17.62 -7.26 8.31
CA LYS A 153 17.86 -6.46 7.11
C LYS A 153 19.34 -6.30 6.81
N TYR A 154 20.14 -5.97 7.82
CA TYR A 154 21.56 -5.69 7.60
C TYR A 154 22.38 -6.95 7.39
N LEU A 155 21.97 -8.10 7.93
CA LEU A 155 22.59 -9.38 7.61
C LEU A 155 22.47 -9.70 6.12
N PHE A 156 21.27 -9.68 5.55
CA PHE A 156 21.07 -9.97 4.12
C PHE A 156 21.61 -8.88 3.19
N ARG A 157 21.71 -7.64 3.68
CA ARG A 157 22.33 -6.53 2.95
C ARG A 157 23.86 -6.67 2.89
N ASN A 158 24.50 -7.09 3.99
CA ASN A 158 25.94 -7.12 4.10
C ASN A 158 26.54 -8.44 3.61
N TYR A 159 25.85 -9.56 3.86
CA TYR A 159 26.36 -10.92 3.64
C TYR A 159 25.56 -11.71 2.60
N ASN A 160 24.72 -11.03 1.83
CA ASN A 160 23.97 -11.61 0.73
C ASN A 160 23.20 -12.88 1.17
N THR A 161 23.33 -13.99 0.45
CA THR A 161 22.55 -15.22 0.67
C THR A 161 23.11 -16.14 1.76
N ILE A 162 24.21 -15.80 2.42
CA ILE A 162 24.90 -16.68 3.39
C ILE A 162 23.94 -17.18 4.49
N MET A 163 23.12 -16.29 5.04
CA MET A 163 22.17 -16.60 6.13
C MET A 163 20.85 -17.21 5.65
N LEU A 164 20.64 -17.32 4.33
CA LEU A 164 19.34 -17.65 3.75
C LEU A 164 18.87 -19.08 4.10
N PRO A 165 19.72 -20.13 4.09
CA PRO A 165 19.28 -21.47 4.45
C PRO A 165 18.72 -21.55 5.88
N LEU A 166 19.38 -20.88 6.82
CA LEU A 166 18.97 -20.85 8.23
C LEU A 166 17.67 -20.08 8.43
N LEU A 167 17.59 -18.84 7.92
CA LEU A 167 16.35 -18.05 8.05
C LEU A 167 15.18 -18.71 7.32
N ARG A 168 15.41 -19.28 6.14
CA ARG A 168 14.37 -20.01 5.39
C ARG A 168 13.80 -21.15 6.22
N SER A 169 14.66 -21.95 6.86
CA SER A 169 14.23 -23.05 7.73
C SER A 169 13.31 -22.57 8.85
N LEU A 170 13.69 -21.48 9.53
CA LEU A 170 12.87 -20.88 10.60
C LEU A 170 11.56 -20.28 10.09
N LEU A 171 11.60 -19.54 8.97
CA LEU A 171 10.40 -18.97 8.35
C LEU A 171 9.44 -20.09 7.93
N GLU A 172 9.94 -21.16 7.32
CA GLU A 172 9.12 -22.31 6.96
C GLU A 172 8.49 -22.98 8.20
N ASP A 173 9.21 -23.08 9.32
CA ASP A 173 8.67 -23.65 10.57
C ASP A 173 7.55 -22.80 11.17
N ILE A 174 7.72 -21.47 11.24
CA ILE A 174 6.72 -20.58 11.86
C ILE A 174 5.57 -20.17 10.92
N MET A 175 5.75 -20.25 9.60
CA MET A 175 4.73 -19.81 8.62
C MET A 175 3.92 -20.96 8.01
N LYS A 176 4.39 -22.21 8.05
CA LYS A 176 3.60 -23.34 7.55
C LYS A 176 2.37 -23.53 8.45
N LYS A 177 1.23 -23.86 7.83
CA LYS A 177 0.03 -24.29 8.55
C LYS A 177 0.29 -25.68 9.14
N VAL A 178 0.91 -25.72 10.31
CA VAL A 178 0.95 -26.93 11.11
C VAL A 178 0.18 -26.61 12.38
N GLU A 179 -1.10 -26.96 12.39
CA GLU A 179 -1.79 -27.23 13.65
C GLU A 179 -1.13 -28.49 14.22
N LYS A 180 0.02 -28.34 14.89
CA LYS A 180 0.47 -29.40 15.77
C LYS A 180 -0.58 -29.47 16.87
N ASN A 181 -1.23 -30.62 17.00
CA ASN A 181 -2.21 -30.87 18.07
C ASN A 181 -1.63 -30.39 19.41
N GLY A 182 -2.18 -29.30 19.97
CA GLY A 182 -1.71 -28.69 21.22
C GLY A 182 -0.99 -27.35 21.11
N GLU A 183 -0.75 -26.78 19.92
CA GLU A 183 -0.24 -25.40 19.83
C GLU A 183 -1.31 -24.37 20.23
N GLY A 184 -1.05 -23.63 21.31
CA GLY A 184 -1.97 -22.60 21.81
C GLY A 184 -2.13 -21.41 20.86
N PHE A 185 -3.29 -20.73 20.96
CA PHE A 185 -3.62 -19.54 20.16
C PHE A 185 -2.55 -18.42 20.29
N PHE A 186 -1.99 -18.21 21.49
CA PHE A 186 -0.93 -17.23 21.75
C PHE A 186 0.33 -17.49 20.92
N SER A 187 0.77 -18.76 20.88
CA SER A 187 1.95 -19.17 20.11
C SER A 187 1.77 -18.93 18.60
N THR A 188 0.54 -19.13 18.09
CA THR A 188 0.23 -18.84 16.68
C THR A 188 0.41 -17.35 16.36
N ARG A 189 -0.01 -16.45 17.25
CA ARG A 189 0.11 -15.00 17.03
C ARG A 189 1.57 -14.55 17.07
N ALA A 190 2.33 -15.00 18.06
CA ALA A 190 3.75 -14.71 18.17
C ALA A 190 4.53 -15.13 16.92
N LYS A 191 4.26 -16.34 16.40
CA LYS A 191 4.82 -16.83 15.13
C LYS A 191 4.52 -15.88 13.96
N LYS A 192 3.26 -15.42 13.81
CA LYS A 192 2.87 -14.48 12.75
C LYS A 192 3.53 -13.12 12.87
N ARG A 193 3.66 -12.61 14.09
CA ARG A 193 4.33 -11.34 14.40
C ARG A 193 5.81 -11.40 14.04
N LEU A 194 6.51 -12.44 14.50
CA LEU A 194 7.93 -12.65 14.18
C LEU A 194 8.16 -12.91 12.69
N ALA A 195 7.27 -13.65 12.03
CA ALA A 195 7.33 -13.86 10.58
C ALA A 195 7.27 -12.54 9.80
N ALA A 196 6.45 -11.57 10.23
CA ALA A 196 6.37 -10.25 9.61
C ALA A 196 7.73 -9.52 9.70
N VAL A 197 8.37 -9.54 10.87
CA VAL A 197 9.70 -8.93 11.11
C VAL A 197 10.76 -9.56 10.19
N TYR A 198 10.83 -10.89 10.19
CA TYR A 198 11.79 -11.63 9.36
C TYR A 198 11.57 -11.42 7.86
N CYS A 199 10.32 -11.44 7.39
CA CYS A 199 9.99 -11.15 5.99
C CYS A 199 10.41 -9.73 5.61
N ALA A 200 10.09 -8.72 6.44
CA ALA A 200 10.47 -7.34 6.17
C ALA A 200 11.99 -7.17 6.10
N GLY A 201 12.72 -7.78 7.03
CA GLY A 201 14.18 -7.76 7.07
C GLY A 201 14.78 -8.39 5.83
N LEU A 202 14.35 -9.61 5.48
CA LEU A 202 14.84 -10.33 4.30
C LEU A 202 14.56 -9.56 2.99
N ILE A 203 13.33 -9.06 2.81
CA ILE A 203 12.94 -8.31 1.60
C ILE A 203 13.73 -7.01 1.48
N ARG A 204 13.93 -6.27 2.59
CA ARG A 204 14.72 -5.03 2.55
C ARG A 204 16.21 -5.28 2.40
N GLY A 205 16.73 -6.37 2.96
CA GLY A 205 18.13 -6.76 2.85
C GLY A 205 18.51 -7.26 1.45
N SER A 206 17.60 -7.98 0.79
CA SER A 206 17.80 -8.55 -0.55
C SER A 206 17.64 -7.55 -1.71
N ARG A 207 17.36 -6.27 -1.42
CA ARG A 207 17.08 -5.23 -2.42
C ARG A 207 18.10 -5.15 -3.57
N ASN A 208 19.37 -5.41 -3.29
CA ASN A 208 20.47 -5.30 -4.25
C ASN A 208 20.98 -6.66 -4.75
N TRP A 209 20.24 -7.75 -4.58
CA TRP A 209 20.63 -9.07 -5.09
C TRP A 209 20.49 -9.18 -6.63
N SER A 210 21.06 -10.25 -7.19
CA SER A 210 20.81 -10.66 -8.57
C SER A 210 19.37 -11.10 -8.76
N TYR A 211 18.90 -11.11 -10.01
CA TYR A 211 17.59 -11.65 -10.32
C TYR A 211 17.54 -13.15 -10.01
N SER A 212 18.58 -13.92 -10.35
CA SER A 212 18.65 -15.35 -10.02
C SER A 212 18.41 -15.61 -8.52
N GLU A 213 19.10 -14.91 -7.62
CA GLU A 213 18.94 -15.14 -6.18
C GLU A 213 17.59 -14.63 -5.67
N LEU A 214 17.09 -13.50 -6.19
CA LEU A 214 15.74 -13.01 -5.87
C LEU A 214 14.67 -14.02 -6.33
N SER A 215 14.79 -14.55 -7.54
CA SER A 215 13.84 -15.52 -8.09
C SER A 215 13.81 -16.80 -7.25
N LYS A 216 14.97 -17.31 -6.83
CA LYS A 216 15.06 -18.48 -5.92
C LYS A 216 14.42 -18.18 -4.57
N MET A 217 14.66 -17.00 -4.00
CA MET A 217 14.07 -16.57 -2.73
C MET A 217 12.54 -16.45 -2.84
N TRP A 218 12.04 -15.73 -3.84
CA TRP A 218 10.60 -15.49 -4.03
C TRP A 218 9.82 -16.75 -4.37
N ALA A 219 10.45 -17.75 -4.98
CA ALA A 219 9.80 -19.04 -5.29
C ALA A 219 9.23 -19.73 -4.04
N TRP A 220 9.93 -19.68 -2.91
CA TRP A 220 9.44 -20.24 -1.64
C TRP A 220 8.81 -19.18 -0.73
N LEU A 221 9.28 -17.92 -0.77
CA LEU A 221 8.78 -16.87 0.12
C LEU A 221 7.38 -16.37 -0.27
N LYS A 222 7.10 -16.19 -1.58
CA LYS A 222 5.78 -15.73 -2.05
C LYS A 222 4.64 -16.61 -1.51
N PRO A 223 4.60 -17.94 -1.71
CA PRO A 223 3.49 -18.75 -1.25
C PRO A 223 3.30 -18.71 0.28
N LEU A 224 4.39 -18.65 1.06
CA LEU A 224 4.31 -18.51 2.52
C LEU A 224 3.68 -17.17 2.91
N MET A 225 4.14 -16.07 2.34
CA MET A 225 3.58 -14.74 2.63
C MET A 225 2.11 -14.64 2.24
N ILE A 226 1.72 -15.21 1.09
CA ILE A 226 0.32 -15.22 0.66
C ILE A 226 -0.56 -16.01 1.63
N ALA A 227 -0.12 -17.19 2.05
CA ALA A 227 -0.84 -17.98 3.05
C ALA A 227 -0.97 -17.24 4.39
N GLN A 228 0.06 -16.47 4.78
CA GLN A 228 0.00 -15.64 5.99
C GLN A 228 -0.99 -14.48 5.85
N ILE A 229 -0.92 -13.72 4.76
CA ILE A 229 -1.85 -12.60 4.46
C ILE A 229 -3.31 -13.08 4.44
N GLU A 230 -3.57 -14.24 3.83
CA GLU A 230 -4.93 -14.83 3.78
C GLU A 230 -5.45 -15.25 5.15
N GLY A 231 -4.57 -15.55 6.11
CA GLY A 231 -4.92 -16.00 7.45
C GLY A 231 -4.70 -14.97 8.55
N LEU A 232 -4.46 -13.70 8.23
CA LEU A 232 -4.25 -12.66 9.25
C LEU A 232 -5.48 -12.53 10.17
N THR A 233 -5.22 -12.04 11.39
CA THR A 233 -6.23 -11.69 12.38
C THR A 233 -6.07 -10.23 12.77
N SER A 234 -7.05 -9.65 13.46
CA SER A 234 -6.96 -8.28 13.98
C SER A 234 -5.68 -8.05 14.80
N GLU A 235 -5.28 -9.02 15.62
CA GLU A 235 -4.14 -8.92 16.55
C GLU A 235 -2.76 -9.11 15.90
N THR A 236 -2.73 -9.50 14.62
CA THR A 236 -1.49 -9.70 13.85
C THR A 236 -1.40 -8.75 12.66
N MET A 237 -2.49 -8.04 12.34
CA MET A 237 -2.58 -7.13 11.20
C MET A 237 -1.51 -6.04 11.24
N ASP A 238 -1.38 -5.34 12.37
CA ASP A 238 -0.52 -4.17 12.50
C ASP A 238 0.96 -4.47 12.23
N HIS A 239 1.43 -5.67 12.62
CA HIS A 239 2.78 -6.13 12.33
C HIS A 239 3.00 -6.33 10.83
N TRP A 240 2.02 -6.90 10.14
CA TRP A 240 2.11 -7.12 8.70
C TRP A 240 1.96 -5.82 7.92
N GLU A 241 1.13 -4.88 8.40
CA GLU A 241 1.07 -3.53 7.83
C GLU A 241 2.41 -2.79 8.01
N ALA A 242 3.01 -2.85 9.20
CA ALA A 242 4.34 -2.29 9.46
C ALA A 242 5.41 -2.93 8.56
N ALA A 243 5.41 -4.27 8.46
CA ALA A 243 6.32 -5.01 7.58
C ALA A 243 6.18 -4.60 6.11
N LEU A 244 4.95 -4.50 5.60
CA LEU A 244 4.68 -4.06 4.22
C LEU A 244 5.11 -2.61 4.01
N LYS A 245 4.82 -1.72 4.96
CA LYS A 245 5.28 -0.32 4.93
C LYS A 245 6.79 -0.24 4.82
N LEU A 246 7.50 -1.01 5.64
CA LEU A 246 8.95 -1.12 5.57
C LEU A 246 9.40 -1.69 4.22
N CYS A 247 8.77 -2.73 3.66
CA CYS A 247 9.18 -3.30 2.38
C CYS A 247 9.12 -2.29 1.22
N PHE A 248 8.01 -1.56 1.11
CA PHE A 248 7.77 -0.63 0.00
C PHE A 248 8.37 0.77 0.22
N ASP A 249 8.76 1.12 1.45
CA ASP A 249 9.41 2.40 1.76
C ASP A 249 10.67 2.63 0.92
N CYS A 250 10.64 3.74 0.17
CA CYS A 250 11.72 4.20 -0.71
C CYS A 250 12.27 3.07 -1.61
N THR A 251 11.36 2.22 -2.12
CA THR A 251 11.65 1.10 -3.02
C THR A 251 10.96 1.31 -4.36
N ASP A 252 11.60 0.85 -5.44
CA ASP A 252 10.96 0.79 -6.75
C ASP A 252 10.00 -0.40 -6.77
N PRO A 253 8.68 -0.22 -6.97
CA PRO A 253 7.70 -1.32 -6.89
C PRO A 253 7.99 -2.48 -7.85
N ARG A 254 8.65 -2.19 -8.99
CA ARG A 254 9.05 -3.23 -9.95
C ARG A 254 10.06 -4.23 -9.38
N ARG A 255 10.82 -3.84 -8.34
CA ARG A 255 11.72 -4.77 -7.63
C ARG A 255 10.98 -5.80 -6.79
N LEU A 256 9.75 -5.48 -6.37
CA LEU A 256 8.93 -6.29 -5.48
C LEU A 256 7.71 -6.84 -6.21
N HIS A 257 7.79 -6.99 -7.53
CA HIS A 257 6.63 -7.36 -8.34
C HIS A 257 5.99 -8.70 -7.92
N TRP A 258 6.79 -9.68 -7.44
CA TRP A 258 6.24 -10.93 -6.88
C TRP A 258 5.27 -10.70 -5.71
N LEU A 259 5.60 -9.77 -4.80
CA LEU A 259 4.76 -9.41 -3.66
C LEU A 259 3.57 -8.56 -4.10
N VAL A 260 3.80 -7.59 -5.00
CA VAL A 260 2.73 -6.77 -5.58
C VAL A 260 1.66 -7.66 -6.22
N GLU A 261 2.05 -8.52 -7.16
CA GLU A 261 1.12 -9.40 -7.84
C GLU A 261 0.45 -10.38 -6.87
N GLY A 262 1.19 -10.90 -5.87
CA GLY A 262 0.61 -11.76 -4.84
C GLY A 262 -0.45 -11.07 -3.97
N ILE A 263 -0.25 -9.82 -3.57
CA ILE A 263 -1.25 -9.05 -2.81
C ILE A 263 -2.51 -8.81 -3.66
N PHE A 264 -2.34 -8.46 -4.94
CA PHE A 264 -3.48 -8.31 -5.86
C PHE A 264 -4.21 -9.63 -6.14
N GLU A 265 -3.48 -10.74 -6.21
CA GLU A 265 -4.03 -12.09 -6.35
C GLU A 265 -4.95 -12.41 -5.16
N VAL A 266 -4.52 -12.15 -3.93
CA VAL A 266 -5.33 -12.35 -2.72
C VAL A 266 -6.55 -11.44 -2.70
N ALA A 267 -6.38 -10.16 -3.03
CA ALA A 267 -7.46 -9.19 -3.04
C ALA A 267 -8.53 -9.46 -4.11
N SER A 268 -8.19 -10.22 -5.16
CA SER A 268 -9.13 -10.60 -6.21
C SER A 268 -9.99 -11.82 -5.85
N LYS A 269 -9.61 -12.56 -4.80
CA LYS A 269 -10.39 -13.72 -4.32
C LYS A 269 -11.56 -13.26 -3.44
N PRO A 270 -12.66 -14.02 -3.36
CA PRO A 270 -13.69 -13.81 -2.35
C PRO A 270 -13.08 -13.82 -0.94
N SER A 271 -13.51 -12.87 -0.11
CA SER A 271 -13.10 -12.77 1.30
C SER A 271 -13.99 -13.66 2.17
N PRO A 272 -13.44 -14.33 3.20
CA PRO A 272 -14.25 -15.13 4.11
C PRO A 272 -15.12 -14.28 5.05
N THR A 273 -14.69 -13.06 5.37
CA THR A 273 -15.44 -12.11 6.19
C THR A 273 -15.25 -10.68 5.66
N ALA A 274 -16.13 -9.76 6.05
CA ALA A 274 -16.02 -8.34 5.73
C ALA A 274 -14.72 -7.72 6.29
N TRP A 275 -14.23 -8.18 7.45
CA TRP A 275 -12.92 -7.76 7.97
C TRP A 275 -11.77 -8.13 7.01
N HIS A 276 -11.81 -9.33 6.42
CA HIS A 276 -10.82 -9.73 5.41
C HIS A 276 -10.96 -8.92 4.12
N THR A 277 -12.18 -8.49 3.75
CA THR A 277 -12.39 -7.54 2.65
C THR A 277 -11.67 -6.22 2.94
N CYS A 278 -11.89 -5.62 4.12
CA CYS A 278 -11.22 -4.38 4.52
C CYS A 278 -9.69 -4.52 4.50
N LEU A 279 -9.16 -5.60 5.08
CA LEU A 279 -7.73 -5.90 5.08
C LEU A 279 -7.14 -5.96 3.66
N ARG A 280 -7.79 -6.69 2.76
CA ARG A 280 -7.35 -6.85 1.37
C ARG A 280 -7.39 -5.53 0.61
N LEU A 281 -8.46 -4.74 0.80
CA LEU A 281 -8.59 -3.39 0.23
C LEU A 281 -7.50 -2.45 0.75
N ASN A 282 -7.23 -2.48 2.05
CA ASN A 282 -6.18 -1.68 2.65
C ASN A 282 -4.80 -2.00 2.06
N PHE A 283 -4.46 -3.28 1.88
CA PHE A 283 -3.17 -3.69 1.32
C PHE A 283 -3.02 -3.29 -0.15
N ILE A 284 -4.03 -3.51 -1.01
CA ILE A 284 -3.94 -3.06 -2.42
C ILE A 284 -3.94 -1.53 -2.52
N ARG A 285 -4.64 -0.82 -1.63
CA ARG A 285 -4.59 0.65 -1.54
C ARG A 285 -3.18 1.10 -1.22
N TYR A 286 -2.55 0.52 -0.20
CA TYR A 286 -1.19 0.88 0.17
C TYR A 286 -0.21 0.62 -0.99
N VAL A 287 -0.22 -0.59 -1.56
CA VAL A 287 0.69 -0.97 -2.67
C VAL A 287 0.47 -0.11 -3.92
N SER A 288 -0.77 0.27 -4.22
CA SER A 288 -1.07 1.10 -5.39
C SER A 288 -0.76 2.58 -5.20
N THR A 289 -0.54 3.05 -3.97
CA THR A 289 -0.31 4.48 -3.66
C THR A 289 1.07 4.78 -3.08
N CYS A 290 1.79 3.79 -2.54
CA CYS A 290 3.08 3.97 -1.85
C CYS A 290 4.20 4.56 -2.73
N ALA A 291 4.10 4.42 -4.06
CA ALA A 291 5.02 5.01 -5.02
C ALA A 291 4.39 6.11 -5.89
N SER A 292 3.25 6.65 -5.46
CA SER A 292 2.53 7.77 -6.08
C SER A 292 2.29 7.54 -7.59
N TRP A 293 2.74 8.45 -8.44
CA TRP A 293 2.53 8.44 -9.89
C TRP A 293 3.13 7.25 -10.65
N ARG A 294 3.99 6.44 -10.01
CA ARG A 294 4.64 5.28 -10.65
C ARG A 294 3.78 4.02 -10.64
N THR A 295 2.68 4.01 -9.89
CA THR A 295 1.84 2.82 -9.68
C THR A 295 0.43 3.01 -10.22
N THR A 296 0.22 3.92 -11.18
CA THR A 296 -1.13 4.21 -11.71
C THR A 296 -1.83 2.99 -12.31
N LEU A 297 -1.09 2.07 -12.94
CA LEU A 297 -1.64 0.79 -13.39
C LEU A 297 -2.21 -0.04 -12.23
N LEU A 298 -1.46 -0.15 -11.13
CA LEU A 298 -1.90 -0.84 -9.91
C LEU A 298 -3.10 -0.13 -9.28
N LEU A 299 -3.11 1.20 -9.30
CA LEU A 299 -4.25 1.99 -8.83
C LEU A 299 -5.50 1.71 -9.66
N ARG A 300 -5.39 1.60 -10.99
CA ARG A 300 -6.52 1.15 -11.84
C ARG A 300 -7.00 -0.25 -11.48
N LYS A 301 -6.09 -1.19 -11.19
CA LYS A 301 -6.47 -2.54 -10.71
C LYS A 301 -7.23 -2.46 -9.39
N ALA A 302 -6.75 -1.66 -8.43
CA ALA A 302 -7.42 -1.47 -7.15
C ALA A 302 -8.79 -0.81 -7.30
N LEU A 303 -8.92 0.19 -8.17
CA LEU A 303 -10.19 0.85 -8.48
C LEU A 303 -11.21 -0.11 -9.06
N LYS A 304 -10.80 -1.04 -9.93
CA LYS A 304 -11.71 -2.04 -10.49
C LYS A 304 -12.31 -2.92 -9.38
N ILE A 305 -11.50 -3.35 -8.41
CA ILE A 305 -11.96 -4.14 -7.26
C ILE A 305 -12.90 -3.29 -6.39
N ALA A 306 -12.46 -2.10 -5.97
CA ALA A 306 -13.26 -1.22 -5.11
C ALA A 306 -14.59 -0.81 -5.73
N SER A 307 -14.60 -0.46 -7.03
CA SER A 307 -15.82 -0.07 -7.75
C SER A 307 -16.83 -1.20 -7.83
N SER A 308 -16.38 -2.45 -7.92
CA SER A 308 -17.27 -3.62 -7.94
C SER A 308 -17.99 -3.84 -6.60
N LEU A 309 -17.43 -3.32 -5.51
CA LEU A 309 -17.96 -3.43 -4.14
C LEU A 309 -18.76 -2.19 -3.70
N ALA A 310 -18.68 -1.08 -4.43
CA ALA A 310 -19.23 0.21 -4.02
C ALA A 310 -20.75 0.19 -3.73
N HIS A 311 -21.50 -0.69 -4.40
CA HIS A 311 -22.96 -0.83 -4.25
C HIS A 311 -23.37 -2.08 -3.46
N THR A 312 -22.40 -2.81 -2.89
CA THR A 312 -22.64 -4.06 -2.16
C THR A 312 -22.01 -4.09 -0.77
N ALA A 313 -21.18 -3.09 -0.43
CA ALA A 313 -20.52 -2.98 0.87
C ALA A 313 -21.52 -2.63 1.98
N SER A 314 -21.94 -3.64 2.73
CA SER A 314 -22.91 -3.51 3.82
C SER A 314 -22.33 -2.83 5.05
N LEU A 315 -21.06 -3.08 5.38
CA LEU A 315 -20.42 -2.49 6.55
C LEU A 315 -19.80 -1.13 6.22
N GLU A 316 -19.82 -0.24 7.21
CA GLU A 316 -19.19 1.09 7.12
C GLU A 316 -17.68 0.98 6.87
N THR A 317 -17.01 0.08 7.58
CA THR A 317 -15.57 -0.14 7.43
C THR A 317 -15.15 -0.53 6.02
N GLU A 318 -15.98 -1.32 5.31
CA GLU A 318 -15.75 -1.66 3.90
C GLU A 318 -15.89 -0.42 3.00
N ARG A 319 -16.92 0.40 3.25
CA ARG A 319 -17.15 1.64 2.52
C ARG A 319 -16.02 2.64 2.74
N THR A 320 -15.47 2.75 3.95
CA THR A 320 -14.31 3.60 4.24
C THR A 320 -13.09 3.18 3.43
N GLU A 321 -12.78 1.87 3.33
CA GLU A 321 -11.65 1.42 2.51
C GLU A 321 -11.89 1.62 1.00
N ILE A 322 -13.13 1.42 0.52
CA ILE A 322 -13.52 1.73 -0.86
C ILE A 322 -13.33 3.23 -1.13
N ALA A 323 -13.85 4.09 -0.27
CA ALA A 323 -13.75 5.55 -0.35
C ALA A 323 -12.30 6.02 -0.38
N ARG A 324 -11.41 5.43 0.43
CA ARG A 324 -9.97 5.72 0.42
C ARG A 324 -9.30 5.35 -0.90
N ILE A 325 -9.73 4.27 -1.57
CA ILE A 325 -9.22 3.90 -2.90
C ILE A 325 -9.75 4.85 -3.99
N LEU A 326 -11.02 5.23 -3.93
CA LEU A 326 -11.66 6.13 -4.91
C LEU A 326 -11.15 7.58 -4.81
N SER A 327 -10.92 8.07 -3.58
CA SER A 327 -10.50 9.46 -3.30
C SER A 327 -9.08 9.76 -3.80
N PHE A 328 -8.14 8.83 -3.63
CA PHE A 328 -6.74 9.04 -4.03
C PHE A 328 -6.58 9.47 -5.50
N PRO A 329 -7.10 8.76 -6.53
CA PRO A 329 -7.01 9.20 -7.92
C PRO A 329 -7.84 10.45 -8.18
N ALA A 330 -9.00 10.64 -7.53
CA ALA A 330 -9.80 11.85 -7.70
C ALA A 330 -9.02 13.12 -7.34
N VAL A 331 -8.27 13.08 -6.24
CA VAL A 331 -7.37 14.15 -5.82
C VAL A 331 -6.13 14.23 -6.72
N PHE A 332 -5.49 13.09 -7.00
CA PHE A 332 -4.23 13.05 -7.73
C PHE A 332 -4.37 13.43 -9.21
N ALA A 333 -5.50 13.12 -9.84
CA ALA A 333 -5.77 13.42 -11.25
C ALA A 333 -5.79 14.93 -11.53
N PHE A 334 -6.19 15.75 -10.54
CA PHE A 334 -6.12 17.20 -10.66
C PHE A 334 -4.67 17.68 -10.87
N ALA A 335 -3.73 17.14 -10.07
CA ALA A 335 -2.31 17.46 -10.20
C ALA A 335 -1.70 16.87 -11.49
N ALA A 336 -2.22 15.73 -11.97
CA ALA A 336 -1.78 15.09 -13.21
C ALA A 336 -2.05 15.91 -14.48
N GLY A 337 -3.02 16.83 -14.45
CA GLY A 337 -3.39 17.61 -15.61
C GLY A 337 -3.98 16.75 -16.73
N ASN A 338 -3.66 17.09 -17.98
CA ASN A 338 -4.19 16.39 -19.14
C ASN A 338 -3.48 15.04 -19.38
N GLN A 339 -4.27 13.96 -19.41
CA GLN A 339 -3.75 12.59 -19.57
C GLN A 339 -4.04 11.98 -20.96
N ASN A 340 -4.52 12.76 -21.93
CA ASN A 340 -4.91 12.24 -23.26
C ASN A 340 -3.75 11.61 -24.04
N ASN A 341 -2.52 12.07 -23.80
CA ASN A 341 -1.34 11.56 -24.48
C ASN A 341 -0.75 10.31 -23.81
N ILE A 342 -1.27 9.91 -22.64
CA ILE A 342 -0.79 8.75 -21.88
C ILE A 342 -1.64 7.53 -22.26
N PRO A 343 -1.06 6.32 -22.37
CA PRO A 343 -1.85 5.12 -22.63
C PRO A 343 -2.96 4.93 -21.58
N ARG A 344 -4.19 4.67 -22.03
CA ARG A 344 -5.40 4.59 -21.18
C ARG A 344 -5.26 3.66 -19.98
N ARG A 345 -4.45 2.60 -20.08
CA ARG A 345 -4.16 1.67 -18.97
C ARG A 345 -3.43 2.30 -17.78
N PHE A 346 -2.77 3.44 -17.99
CA PHE A 346 -2.07 4.17 -16.94
C PHE A 346 -2.73 5.48 -16.56
N ALA A 347 -3.59 6.02 -17.43
CA ALA A 347 -4.37 7.22 -17.10
C ALA A 347 -5.21 6.93 -15.85
N ILE A 348 -5.23 7.83 -14.89
CA ILE A 348 -6.07 7.70 -13.70
C ILE A 348 -7.36 8.50 -13.86
N PRO A 349 -8.48 7.97 -13.36
CA PRO A 349 -9.76 8.66 -13.46
C PRO A 349 -9.81 9.86 -12.50
N GLY A 350 -10.42 10.95 -12.96
CA GLY A 350 -10.62 12.14 -12.15
C GLY A 350 -11.90 12.08 -11.30
N LEU A 351 -12.15 13.16 -10.54
CA LEU A 351 -13.32 13.29 -9.68
C LEU A 351 -14.65 13.05 -10.42
N ASP A 352 -14.81 13.61 -11.62
CA ASP A 352 -16.04 13.43 -12.41
C ASP A 352 -16.26 11.96 -12.80
N GLU A 353 -15.20 11.23 -13.11
CA GLU A 353 -15.29 9.80 -13.46
C GLU A 353 -15.58 8.95 -12.22
N MET A 354 -15.07 9.34 -11.03
CA MET A 354 -15.47 8.72 -9.77
C MET A 354 -16.94 8.98 -9.44
N LEU A 355 -17.43 10.22 -9.59
CA LEU A 355 -18.83 10.55 -9.33
C LEU A 355 -19.80 9.82 -10.27
N ARG A 356 -19.39 9.55 -11.51
CA ARG A 356 -20.19 8.75 -12.45
C ARG A 356 -20.44 7.32 -11.96
N LEU A 357 -19.62 6.79 -11.04
CA LEU A 357 -19.90 5.50 -10.41
C LEU A 357 -21.25 5.50 -9.68
N PHE A 358 -21.71 6.66 -9.22
CA PHE A 358 -22.93 6.86 -8.45
C PHE A 358 -23.99 7.69 -9.21
N LYS A 359 -23.97 7.62 -10.54
CA LYS A 359 -24.83 8.45 -11.40
C LYS A 359 -26.33 8.16 -11.17
N GLU A 360 -26.68 6.90 -10.99
CA GLU A 360 -28.08 6.51 -10.82
C GLU A 360 -28.63 7.00 -9.48
N GLU A 361 -27.82 6.90 -8.42
CA GLU A 361 -28.12 7.39 -7.08
C GLU A 361 -28.29 8.92 -7.07
N THR A 362 -27.36 9.64 -7.69
CA THR A 362 -27.40 11.11 -7.76
C THR A 362 -28.55 11.61 -8.63
N LYS A 363 -28.87 10.93 -9.74
CA LYS A 363 -29.99 11.30 -10.62
C LYS A 363 -31.34 11.16 -9.92
N VAL A 364 -31.62 9.99 -9.34
CA VAL A 364 -32.90 9.70 -8.69
C VAL A 364 -33.20 10.71 -7.59
N LEU A 365 -32.21 11.05 -6.77
CA LEU A 365 -32.41 11.97 -5.66
C LEU A 365 -32.47 13.45 -6.09
N THR A 366 -31.82 13.80 -7.19
CA THR A 366 -31.97 15.14 -7.79
C THR A 366 -33.37 15.33 -8.37
N GLU A 367 -33.91 14.32 -9.06
CA GLU A 367 -35.27 14.34 -9.61
C GLU A 367 -36.32 14.41 -8.49
N ASP A 368 -36.14 13.68 -7.39
CA ASP A 368 -37.01 13.74 -6.21
C ASP A 368 -36.93 15.10 -5.49
N ALA A 369 -35.73 15.65 -5.29
CA ALA A 369 -35.55 16.96 -4.66
C ALA A 369 -36.22 18.08 -5.49
N LEU A 370 -36.10 18.02 -6.82
CA LEU A 370 -36.76 18.96 -7.74
C LEU A 370 -38.29 18.80 -7.71
N ALA A 371 -38.80 17.57 -7.69
CA ALA A 371 -40.24 17.30 -7.62
C ALA A 371 -40.86 17.87 -6.33
N SER A 372 -40.16 17.75 -5.20
CA SER A 372 -40.59 18.29 -3.90
C SER A 372 -40.51 19.83 -3.83
N ALA A 373 -39.63 20.47 -4.61
CA ALA A 373 -39.58 21.93 -4.73
C ALA A 373 -40.77 22.51 -5.53
N THR A 374 -41.30 21.78 -6.52
CA THR A 374 -42.45 22.22 -7.34
C THR A 374 -43.81 22.18 -6.64
N THR A 375 -43.91 21.65 -5.42
CA THR A 375 -45.19 21.55 -4.67
C THR A 375 -45.58 22.79 -3.84
N VAL A 376 -44.85 23.90 -3.97
CA VAL A 376 -45.28 25.18 -3.38
C VAL A 376 -46.29 25.85 -4.33
N LYS A 377 -47.59 25.60 -4.11
CA LYS A 377 -48.63 26.46 -4.69
C LYS A 377 -48.61 27.79 -3.93
N ASP A 378 -48.28 28.86 -4.63
CA ASP A 378 -48.51 30.23 -4.18
C ASP A 378 -49.96 30.39 -3.73
N HIS A 379 -50.17 30.62 -2.44
CA HIS A 379 -51.37 31.31 -1.99
C HIS A 379 -51.07 32.82 -2.00
N PRO A 380 -51.88 33.64 -2.69
CA PRO A 380 -51.65 35.07 -2.76
C PRO A 380 -52.11 35.68 -1.45
N ASP A 381 -51.24 35.73 -0.45
CA ASP A 381 -51.56 36.43 0.79
C ASP A 381 -51.16 37.90 0.67
N LYS A 382 -52.17 38.77 0.80
CA LYS A 382 -52.03 40.22 0.72
C LYS A 382 -51.49 40.72 2.07
N GLY A 383 -50.26 41.25 2.08
CA GLY A 383 -49.85 42.28 3.04
C GLY A 383 -48.65 41.95 3.93
N HIS A 384 -47.71 42.91 3.97
CA HIS A 384 -46.53 43.09 4.82
C HIS A 384 -45.20 42.36 4.46
N PRO A 385 -44.09 43.12 4.31
CA PRO A 385 -42.76 42.57 4.08
C PRO A 385 -42.09 42.27 5.43
N VAL A 386 -42.17 41.02 5.87
CA VAL A 386 -41.22 40.48 6.85
C VAL A 386 -40.61 39.24 6.21
N SER A 387 -39.29 39.30 5.99
CA SER A 387 -38.46 38.19 5.54
C SER A 387 -38.60 37.01 6.51
N ARG A 388 -39.52 36.10 6.20
CA ARG A 388 -39.58 34.78 6.81
C ARG A 388 -38.77 33.84 5.93
N SER A 389 -37.65 33.37 6.47
CA SER A 389 -36.92 32.19 5.99
C SER A 389 -37.93 31.08 5.72
N THR A 390 -38.20 30.83 4.44
CA THR A 390 -39.07 29.74 4.02
C THR A 390 -38.27 28.47 4.24
N ASN A 391 -38.51 27.77 5.35
CA ASN A 391 -38.00 26.42 5.54
C ASN A 391 -38.70 25.52 4.51
N VAL A 392 -38.08 25.37 3.35
CA VAL A 392 -38.47 24.38 2.34
C VAL A 392 -38.12 23.02 2.91
N ALA A 393 -39.07 22.41 3.62
CA ALA A 393 -38.99 21.01 4.00
C ALA A 393 -39.23 20.18 2.72
N ILE A 394 -38.14 19.92 1.99
CA ILE A 394 -38.09 18.92 0.93
C ILE A 394 -38.38 17.58 1.62
N ARG A 395 -39.40 16.84 1.17
CA ARG A 395 -39.78 15.53 1.73
C ARG A 395 -39.53 14.49 0.66
N ILE A 396 -38.59 13.56 0.83
CA ILE A 396 -38.42 12.45 -0.11
C ILE A 396 -39.65 11.54 0.03
N LYS A 397 -40.28 11.17 -1.09
CA LYS A 397 -41.12 9.97 -1.09
C LYS A 397 -40.18 8.78 -0.95
N SER A 398 -40.11 8.17 0.23
CA SER A 398 -39.21 7.06 0.62
C SER A 398 -39.12 5.85 -0.35
N GLY A 399 -39.87 5.83 -1.46
CA GLY A 399 -39.79 4.84 -2.53
C GLY A 399 -38.47 4.82 -3.30
N ALA A 400 -37.80 5.95 -3.47
CA ALA A 400 -36.61 6.07 -4.31
C ALA A 400 -35.35 5.35 -3.76
N LEU A 401 -35.24 5.23 -2.43
CA LEU A 401 -34.15 4.53 -1.73
C LEU A 401 -34.54 3.11 -1.25
N LYS A 402 -35.68 2.57 -1.71
CA LYS A 402 -36.08 1.19 -1.36
C LYS A 402 -35.19 0.10 -1.95
N ASP A 403 -34.47 0.40 -3.04
CA ASP A 403 -33.49 -0.54 -3.59
C ASP A 403 -32.27 -0.62 -2.65
N PRO A 404 -31.98 -1.77 -2.03
CA PRO A 404 -30.87 -1.92 -1.10
C PRO A 404 -29.52 -1.57 -1.74
N LYS A 405 -29.32 -1.87 -3.03
CA LYS A 405 -28.06 -1.56 -3.72
C LYS A 405 -27.85 -0.06 -3.88
N ARG A 406 -28.89 0.67 -4.28
CA ARG A 406 -28.87 2.13 -4.38
C ARG A 406 -28.61 2.79 -3.04
N LEU A 407 -29.22 2.28 -1.96
CA LEU A 407 -28.96 2.78 -0.61
C LEU A 407 -27.50 2.58 -0.20
N LEU A 408 -26.92 1.40 -0.46
CA LEU A 408 -25.50 1.14 -0.19
C LEU A 408 -24.59 2.01 -1.06
N GLY A 409 -24.91 2.18 -2.35
CA GLY A 409 -24.22 3.10 -3.25
C GLY A 409 -24.19 4.53 -2.72
N MET A 410 -25.33 5.04 -2.23
CA MET A 410 -25.43 6.36 -1.62
C MET A 410 -24.56 6.48 -0.36
N LYS A 411 -24.60 5.49 0.53
CA LYS A 411 -23.73 5.48 1.72
C LYS A 411 -22.25 5.50 1.34
N THR A 412 -21.86 4.76 0.29
CA THR A 412 -20.48 4.77 -0.20
C THR A 412 -20.11 6.10 -0.86
N LEU A 413 -21.04 6.75 -1.59
CA LEU A 413 -20.85 8.08 -2.15
C LEU A 413 -20.56 9.12 -1.06
N LEU A 414 -21.35 9.12 0.02
CA LEU A 414 -21.15 10.05 1.14
C LEU A 414 -19.79 9.83 1.81
N GLU A 415 -19.40 8.58 2.05
CA GLU A 415 -18.09 8.25 2.62
C GLU A 415 -16.94 8.63 1.68
N PHE A 416 -17.12 8.46 0.36
CA PHE A 416 -16.20 8.92 -0.67
C PHE A 416 -16.04 10.44 -0.65
N LEU A 417 -17.13 11.21 -0.61
CA LEU A 417 -17.08 12.67 -0.54
C LEU A 417 -16.38 13.13 0.74
N ASN A 418 -16.69 12.53 1.89
CA ASN A 418 -16.05 12.83 3.16
C ASN A 418 -14.52 12.58 3.12
N THR A 419 -14.12 11.42 2.60
CA THR A 419 -12.71 11.05 2.45
C THR A 419 -11.99 11.94 1.44
N TYR A 420 -12.64 12.25 0.30
CA TYR A 420 -12.12 13.16 -0.70
C TYR A 420 -11.84 14.54 -0.09
N TYR A 421 -12.77 15.12 0.65
CA TYR A 421 -12.58 16.45 1.24
C TYR A 421 -11.56 16.49 2.37
N SER A 422 -11.42 15.39 3.11
CA SER A 422 -10.37 15.27 4.14
C SER A 422 -8.95 15.24 3.56
N THR A 423 -8.80 14.96 2.26
CA THR A 423 -7.50 14.77 1.60
C THR A 423 -7.26 15.68 0.40
N ALA A 424 -8.31 16.33 -0.12
CA ALA A 424 -8.23 17.23 -1.26
C ALA A 424 -7.50 18.52 -0.89
N PHE A 425 -6.61 18.96 -1.77
CA PHE A 425 -5.95 20.27 -1.72
C PHE A 425 -6.57 21.26 -2.72
N VAL A 426 -7.75 20.94 -3.25
CA VAL A 426 -8.47 21.72 -4.26
C VAL A 426 -9.85 22.09 -3.76
N GLY A 427 -10.35 23.24 -4.22
CA GLY A 427 -11.70 23.71 -3.89
C GLY A 427 -12.81 22.81 -4.46
N MET A 428 -14.06 23.18 -4.14
CA MET A 428 -15.24 22.45 -4.59
C MET A 428 -15.38 22.53 -6.11
N SER A 429 -15.37 21.38 -6.79
CA SER A 429 -15.62 21.32 -8.23
C SER A 429 -17.11 21.51 -8.53
N THR A 430 -17.44 21.96 -9.75
CA THR A 430 -18.83 22.08 -10.21
C THR A 430 -19.61 20.77 -10.02
N SER A 431 -18.96 19.63 -10.28
CA SER A 431 -19.57 18.31 -10.13
C SER A 431 -19.91 17.97 -8.68
N VAL A 432 -19.14 18.47 -7.70
CA VAL A 432 -19.49 18.25 -6.28
C VAL A 432 -20.51 19.28 -5.80
N ILE A 433 -20.44 20.52 -6.27
CA ILE A 433 -21.48 21.53 -6.00
C ILE A 433 -22.85 21.03 -6.48
N ALA A 434 -22.89 20.32 -7.61
CA ALA A 434 -24.14 19.70 -8.10
C ALA A 434 -24.73 18.66 -7.13
N VAL A 435 -23.92 18.07 -6.24
CA VAL A 435 -24.36 17.10 -5.23
C VAL A 435 -24.75 17.78 -3.91
N PHE A 436 -24.52 19.08 -3.75
CA PHE A 436 -24.81 19.79 -2.49
C PHE A 436 -26.28 19.80 -2.10
N PRO A 437 -27.23 20.12 -3.02
CA PRO A 437 -28.65 20.07 -2.68
C PRO A 437 -29.07 18.72 -2.12
N LEU A 438 -28.47 17.64 -2.65
CA LEU A 438 -28.68 16.28 -2.16
C LEU A 438 -28.16 16.09 -0.73
N VAL A 439 -26.90 16.43 -0.48
CA VAL A 439 -26.29 16.28 0.86
C VAL A 439 -27.06 17.09 1.90
N THR A 440 -27.42 18.34 1.59
CA THR A 440 -28.21 19.19 2.49
C THR A 440 -29.60 18.64 2.76
N HIS A 441 -30.21 18.00 1.76
CA HIS A 441 -31.52 17.41 1.94
C HIS A 441 -31.48 16.21 2.88
N LEU A 442 -30.51 15.31 2.71
CA LEU A 442 -30.34 14.15 3.59
C LEU A 442 -30.05 14.56 5.04
N ALA A 443 -29.27 15.61 5.25
CA ALA A 443 -29.00 16.15 6.59
C ALA A 443 -30.26 16.71 7.29
N ASN A 444 -31.22 17.22 6.51
CA ASN A 444 -32.50 17.71 7.05
C ASN A 444 -33.46 16.58 7.42
N GLU A 445 -33.34 15.39 6.82
CA GLU A 445 -34.17 14.24 7.21
C GLU A 445 -33.75 13.68 8.58
N GLU A 446 -32.45 13.71 8.90
CA GLU A 446 -31.91 13.23 10.19
C GLU A 446 -32.30 14.13 11.38
N THR A 447 -32.75 15.37 11.12
CA THR A 447 -33.21 16.33 12.13
C THR A 447 -34.74 16.46 12.19
N ALA A 448 -35.46 15.71 11.36
CA ALA A 448 -36.93 15.72 11.29
C ALA A 448 -37.59 14.57 12.09
N GLU A 449 -36.79 13.66 12.64
CA GLU A 449 -37.12 12.79 13.80
C GLU A 449 -36.64 13.45 15.09
#